data_AF-A0A9E4UF98-F1
#
_entry.id   AF-A0A9E4UF98-F1
#
_cell.length_a   1.000
_cell.length_b   1.000
_cell.length_c   1.000
_cell.angle_alpha   90.00
_cell.angle_beta   90.00
_cell.angle_gamma   90.00
#
_symmetry.space_group_name_H-M   'P 1'
#
loop_
_entity.id
_entity.type
_entity.pdbx_description
1 polymer ?
#
loop_
_entity_poly.entity_id
_entity_poly.type
_entity_poly.pdbx_seq_one_letter_code
_entity_poly.pdbx_strand_id
1 'polypeptide(L)'
;GAYAFTNIGAFIAIIAISHKIGSDQIADYAGVAKRSPLLAFALAACLFSLTGFPPTAGFIAKIYVFNAAVQADLVWLAIIGVLNSVISAYYYLRVVLNMFARDPETDEAFTPSPYLGAALAAAVVGLFAIGIYPTPLIEASESAARVFS
;
A
#
# COMPACT_ATOMS: atom_id res chain seq x y z
N GLY A 1 11.30 -3.48 -6.18
CA GLY A 1 10.50 -4.70 -5.89
C GLY A 1 9.33 -4.45 -4.95
N ALA A 2 9.56 -4.12 -3.68
CA ALA A 2 8.49 -3.94 -2.68
C ALA A 2 7.36 -2.97 -3.12
N TYR A 3 7.72 -1.89 -3.82
CA TYR A 3 6.76 -0.94 -4.39
C TYR A 3 5.83 -1.56 -5.44
N ALA A 4 6.35 -2.44 -6.31
CA ALA A 4 5.57 -3.10 -7.34
C ALA A 4 4.55 -4.08 -6.73
N PHE A 5 4.98 -4.89 -5.76
CA PHE A 5 4.07 -5.80 -5.04
C PHE A 5 3.01 -5.05 -4.24
N THR A 6 3.39 -3.96 -3.57
CA THR A 6 2.44 -3.13 -2.82
C THR A 6 1.38 -2.52 -3.75
N ASN A 7 1.79 -2.00 -4.90
CA ASN A 7 0.85 -1.46 -5.89
C ASN A 7 -0.05 -2.54 -6.49
N ILE A 8 0.50 -3.69 -6.87
CA ILE A 8 -0.29 -4.81 -7.42
C ILE A 8 -1.33 -5.27 -6.39
N GLY A 9 -0.94 -5.44 -5.13
CA GLY A 9 -1.87 -5.80 -4.06
C GLY A 9 -2.95 -4.75 -3.82
N ALA A 10 -2.59 -3.47 -3.83
CA ALA A 10 -3.55 -2.37 -3.72
C ALA A 10 -4.56 -2.37 -4.87
N PHE A 11 -4.10 -2.52 -6.12
CA PHE A 11 -4.97 -2.56 -7.30
C PHE A 11 -5.93 -3.76 -7.27
N ILE A 12 -5.44 -4.95 -6.90
CA ILE A 12 -6.30 -6.14 -6.77
C ILE A 12 -7.41 -5.89 -5.75
N ALA A 13 -7.08 -5.33 -4.59
CA ALA A 13 -8.07 -5.05 -3.54
C ALA A 13 -9.08 -3.98 -3.97
N ILE A 14 -8.64 -2.91 -4.63
CA ILE A 14 -9.50 -1.86 -5.19
C ILE A 14 -10.47 -2.45 -6.22
N ILE A 15 -9.96 -3.20 -7.20
CA ILE A 15 -10.80 -3.82 -8.25
C ILE A 15 -11.84 -4.76 -7.62
N ALA A 16 -11.45 -5.53 -6.60
CA ALA A 16 -12.36 -6.44 -5.90
C ALA A 16 -13.48 -5.73 -5.14
N ILE A 17 -13.16 -4.60 -4.51
CA ILE A 17 -14.14 -3.77 -3.80
C ILE A 17 -15.04 -3.06 -4.81
N SER A 18 -14.47 -2.37 -5.81
CA SER A 18 -15.20 -1.63 -6.82
C SER A 18 -16.14 -2.50 -7.66
N HIS A 19 -15.73 -3.71 -8.03
CA HIS A 19 -16.60 -4.62 -8.79
C HIS A 19 -17.85 -5.02 -7.98
N LYS A 20 -17.76 -5.03 -6.65
CA LYS A 20 -18.87 -5.37 -5.75
C LYS A 20 -19.73 -4.17 -5.38
N ILE A 21 -19.12 -3.01 -5.20
CA ILE A 21 -19.83 -1.76 -4.87
C ILE A 21 -20.43 -1.12 -6.12
N GLY A 22 -19.87 -1.40 -7.31
CA GLY A 22 -20.24 -0.75 -8.56
C GLY A 22 -19.70 0.67 -8.70
N SER A 23 -18.75 1.07 -7.85
CA SER A 23 -18.17 2.42 -7.83
C SER A 23 -16.70 2.41 -7.42
N ASP A 24 -15.95 3.34 -7.99
CA ASP A 24 -14.53 3.61 -7.70
C ASP A 24 -14.34 4.84 -6.81
N GLN A 25 -15.42 5.49 -6.35
CA GLN A 25 -15.30 6.67 -5.51
C GLN A 25 -14.90 6.29 -4.08
N ILE A 26 -13.94 7.03 -3.52
CA ILE A 26 -13.48 6.82 -2.13
C ILE A 26 -14.64 6.92 -1.13
N ALA A 27 -15.65 7.77 -1.39
CA ALA A 27 -16.80 7.92 -0.51
C ALA A 27 -17.54 6.58 -0.31
N ASP A 28 -17.72 5.83 -1.39
CA ASP A 28 -18.50 4.59 -1.43
C ASP A 28 -17.77 3.43 -0.77
N TYR A 29 -16.50 3.62 -0.42
CA TYR A 29 -15.71 2.67 0.36
C TYR A 29 -16.02 2.77 1.86
N ALA A 30 -17.01 3.58 2.26
CA ALA A 30 -17.41 3.76 3.64
C ALA A 30 -17.86 2.43 4.27
N GLY A 31 -17.32 2.11 5.45
CA GLY A 31 -17.72 0.92 6.20
C GLY A 31 -17.41 -0.42 5.53
N VAL A 32 -16.57 -0.46 4.49
CA VAL A 32 -16.16 -1.71 3.82
C VAL A 32 -15.54 -2.70 4.81
N ALA A 33 -14.91 -2.23 5.89
CA ALA A 33 -14.39 -3.11 6.95
C ALA A 33 -15.48 -3.95 7.63
N LYS A 34 -16.72 -3.46 7.72
CA LYS A 34 -17.86 -4.20 8.29
C LYS A 34 -18.45 -5.21 7.30
N ARG A 35 -18.44 -4.88 6.00
CA ARG A 35 -19.01 -5.72 4.93
C ARG A 35 -18.05 -6.81 4.43
N SER A 36 -16.76 -6.50 4.38
CA SER A 36 -15.71 -7.40 3.90
C SER A 36 -14.36 -7.08 4.59
N PRO A 37 -14.17 -7.53 5.85
CA PRO A 37 -13.00 -7.17 6.66
C PRO A 37 -11.67 -7.61 6.04
N LEU A 38 -11.64 -8.74 5.33
CA LEU A 38 -10.44 -9.24 4.64
C LEU A 38 -9.96 -8.30 3.54
N LEU A 39 -10.88 -7.83 2.68
CA LEU A 39 -10.57 -6.87 1.62
C LEU A 39 -10.14 -5.54 2.20
N ALA A 40 -10.82 -5.11 3.26
CA ALA A 40 -10.49 -3.86 3.92
C ALA A 40 -9.09 -3.86 4.53
N PHE A 41 -8.72 -4.95 5.20
CA PHE A 41 -7.42 -5.10 5.82
C PHE A 41 -6.29 -5.22 4.79
N ALA A 42 -6.53 -5.97 3.70
CA ALA A 42 -5.55 -6.11 2.62
C ALA A 42 -5.22 -4.75 1.97
N LEU A 43 -6.25 -3.96 1.64
CA LEU A 43 -6.05 -2.63 1.07
C LEU A 43 -5.37 -1.69 2.06
N ALA A 44 -5.79 -1.72 3.33
CA ALA A 44 -5.16 -0.91 4.38
C ALA A 44 -3.68 -1.25 4.56
N ALA A 45 -3.31 -2.54 4.59
CA ALA A 45 -1.91 -2.96 4.68
C ALA A 45 -1.07 -2.45 3.49
N CYS A 46 -1.62 -2.50 2.27
CA CYS A 46 -0.95 -1.96 1.09
C CYS A 46 -0.80 -0.43 1.18
N LEU A 47 -1.85 0.29 1.59
CA LEU A 47 -1.81 1.74 1.76
C LEU A 47 -0.84 2.17 2.86
N PHE A 48 -0.75 1.45 3.98
CA PHE A 48 0.23 1.72 5.03
C PHE A 48 1.66 1.49 4.55
N SER A 49 1.89 0.44 3.76
CA SER A 49 3.18 0.18 3.10
C SER A 49 3.57 1.32 2.15
N LEU A 50 2.63 1.84 1.33
CA LEU A 50 2.85 2.99 0.44
C LEU A 50 3.10 4.30 1.21
N THR A 51 2.39 4.48 2.32
CA THR A 51 2.46 5.69 3.12
C THR A 51 3.86 5.88 3.70
N GLY A 52 4.57 4.79 3.98
CA GLY A 52 5.80 4.90 4.74
C GLY A 52 5.47 5.37 6.17
N PHE A 53 4.48 4.75 6.83
CA PHE A 53 4.20 5.02 8.24
C PHE A 53 5.52 4.87 9.05
N PRO A 54 5.79 5.65 10.12
CA PRO A 54 7.13 5.74 10.74
C PRO A 54 7.88 4.41 11.04
N PRO A 55 7.22 3.28 11.34
CA PRO A 55 7.89 1.97 11.48
C PRO A 55 8.01 1.14 10.18
N THR A 56 7.59 1.64 9.02
CA THR A 56 7.55 0.88 7.75
C THR A 56 8.76 1.13 6.86
N ALA A 57 9.10 0.15 6.03
CA ALA A 57 10.25 0.20 5.12
C ALA A 57 10.28 1.45 4.21
N GLY A 58 9.10 1.96 3.83
CA GLY A 58 8.99 3.17 3.02
C GLY A 58 9.47 4.46 3.72
N PHE A 59 9.35 4.53 5.05
CA PHE A 59 9.86 5.65 5.85
C PHE A 59 11.39 5.63 5.93
N ILE A 60 11.96 4.46 6.21
CA ILE A 60 13.41 4.26 6.30
C ILE A 60 14.08 4.60 4.96
N ALA A 61 13.51 4.12 3.83
CA ALA A 61 14.00 4.45 2.50
C ALA A 61 13.99 5.97 2.23
N LYS A 62 12.93 6.69 2.66
CA LYS A 62 12.86 8.15 2.53
C LYS A 62 13.93 8.85 3.37
N ILE A 63 14.18 8.41 4.61
CA ILE A 63 15.26 8.98 5.44
C ILE A 63 16.62 8.81 4.74
N TYR A 64 16.92 7.65 4.15
CA TYR A 64 18.16 7.44 3.40
C TYR A 64 18.29 8.41 2.22
N VAL A 65 17.22 8.59 1.43
CA VAL A 65 17.20 9.53 0.29
C VAL A 65 17.35 10.98 0.75
N PHE A 66 16.68 11.38 1.83
CA PHE A 66 16.79 12.73 2.38
C PHE A 66 18.17 12.99 2.97
N ASN A 67 18.76 12.01 3.65
CA ASN A 67 20.10 12.12 4.19
C ASN A 67 21.14 12.24 3.06
N ALA A 68 21.02 11.44 2.00
CA ALA A 68 21.85 11.56 0.81
C ALA A 68 21.69 12.93 0.11
N ALA A 69 20.46 13.46 0.02
CA ALA A 69 20.21 14.78 -0.55
C ALA A 69 20.83 15.90 0.30
N VAL A 70 20.76 15.81 1.64
CA VAL A 70 21.40 16.78 2.54
C VAL A 70 22.92 16.72 2.44
N GLN A 71 23.51 15.52 2.36
CA GLN A 71 24.95 15.35 2.14
C GLN A 71 25.42 15.89 0.77
N ALA A 72 24.53 15.97 -0.20
CA ALA A 72 24.78 16.53 -1.53
C ALA A 72 24.44 18.03 -1.65
N ASP A 73 24.23 18.74 -0.54
CA ASP A 73 23.79 20.16 -0.51
C ASP A 73 22.44 20.44 -1.19
N LEU A 74 21.61 19.41 -1.40
CA LEU A 74 20.28 19.48 -2.03
C LEU A 74 19.15 19.57 -0.99
N VAL A 75 19.34 20.39 0.05
CA VAL A 75 18.39 20.50 1.19
C VAL A 75 16.97 20.89 0.74
N TRP A 76 16.84 21.71 -0.31
CA TRP A 76 15.53 22.11 -0.84
C TRP A 76 14.73 20.91 -1.41
N LEU A 77 15.39 19.94 -2.03
CA LEU A 77 14.75 18.71 -2.52
C LEU A 77 14.27 17.83 -1.36
N ALA A 78 15.04 17.78 -0.27
CA ALA A 78 14.63 17.06 0.94
C ALA A 78 13.36 17.66 1.53
N ILE A 79 13.25 18.99 1.60
CA ILE A 79 12.04 19.68 2.10
C ILE A 79 10.81 19.34 1.24
N ILE A 80 10.91 19.43 -0.08
CA ILE A 80 9.81 19.09 -0.99
C ILE A 80 9.43 17.61 -0.84
N GLY A 81 10.42 16.71 -0.71
CA GLY A 81 10.18 15.30 -0.51
C GLY A 81 9.42 14.99 0.79
N VAL A 82 9.77 15.67 1.89
CA VAL A 82 9.07 15.55 3.17
C VAL A 82 7.63 16.05 3.05
N LEU A 83 7.42 17.24 2.47
CA LEU A 83 6.07 17.79 2.29
C LEU A 83 5.19 16.87 1.45
N ASN A 84 5.70 16.38 0.32
CA ASN A 84 4.96 15.45 -0.53
C ASN A 84 4.62 14.15 0.23
N SER A 85 5.54 13.65 1.05
CA SER A 85 5.30 12.47 1.89
C SER A 85 4.17 12.69 2.90
N VAL A 86 4.12 13.85 3.57
CA VAL A 86 3.04 14.20 4.51
C VAL A 86 1.69 14.29 3.80
N ILE A 87 1.67 14.93 2.62
CA ILE A 87 0.46 15.07 1.81
C ILE A 87 -0.05 13.69 1.37
N SER A 88 0.81 12.83 0.82
CA SER A 88 0.41 11.47 0.43
C SER A 88 -0.09 10.65 1.62
N ALA A 89 0.56 10.77 2.78
CA ALA A 89 0.13 10.08 4.00
C ALA A 89 -1.29 10.48 4.42
N TYR A 90 -1.62 11.76 4.34
CA TYR A 90 -2.96 12.25 4.61
C TYR A 90 -4.01 11.62 3.67
N TYR A 91 -3.73 11.58 2.36
CA TYR A 91 -4.65 10.98 1.38
C TYR A 91 -4.86 9.48 1.62
N TYR A 92 -3.79 8.73 1.89
CA TYR A 92 -3.90 7.28 2.13
C TYR A 92 -4.60 6.97 3.45
N LEU A 93 -4.29 7.71 4.53
CA LEU A 93 -4.96 7.53 5.80
C LEU A 93 -6.45 7.87 5.72
N ARG A 94 -6.83 8.88 4.92
CA ARG A 94 -8.24 9.22 4.69
C ARG A 94 -9.03 8.05 4.09
N VAL A 95 -8.44 7.30 3.15
CA VAL A 95 -9.09 6.10 2.57
C VAL A 95 -9.28 5.02 3.63
N VAL A 96 -8.24 4.73 4.42
CA VAL A 96 -8.32 3.75 5.50
C VAL A 96 -9.36 4.16 6.54
N LEU A 97 -9.36 5.42 6.98
CA LEU A 97 -10.35 5.93 7.92
C LEU A 97 -11.77 5.84 7.35
N ASN A 98 -11.98 6.14 6.07
CA ASN A 98 -13.28 6.00 5.44
C ASN A 98 -13.79 4.54 5.50
N MET A 99 -12.91 3.58 5.26
CA MET A 99 -13.26 2.15 5.27
C MET A 99 -13.57 1.57 6.65
N PHE A 100 -12.89 2.07 7.70
CA PHE A 100 -12.98 1.49 9.05
C PHE A 100 -13.82 2.31 10.04
N ALA A 101 -13.85 3.64 9.90
CA ALA A 101 -14.47 4.54 10.88
C ALA A 101 -15.88 5.00 10.48
N ARG A 102 -16.27 4.84 9.21
CA ARG A 102 -17.63 5.18 8.75
C ARG A 102 -18.56 3.98 8.76
N ASP A 103 -19.84 4.25 8.92
CA ASP A 103 -20.88 3.27 8.69
C ASP A 103 -21.09 3.05 7.19
N PRO A 104 -21.35 1.81 6.77
CA PRO A 104 -21.61 1.51 5.38
C PRO A 104 -22.99 2.04 4.98
N GLU A 105 -23.14 2.46 3.72
CA GLU A 105 -24.45 2.82 3.17
C GLU A 105 -25.39 1.62 3.07
N THR A 106 -24.83 0.41 2.97
CA THR A 106 -25.59 -0.86 2.95
C THR A 106 -24.95 -1.90 3.85
N ASP A 107 -25.77 -2.64 4.60
CA ASP A 107 -25.31 -3.74 5.47
C ASP A 107 -25.08 -5.05 4.72
N GLU A 108 -25.22 -5.07 3.39
CA GLU A 108 -24.98 -6.27 2.58
C GLU A 108 -23.52 -6.68 2.63
N ALA A 109 -23.22 -7.71 3.42
CA ALA A 109 -21.94 -8.36 3.43
C ALA A 109 -21.65 -9.01 2.08
N PHE A 110 -20.42 -8.89 1.61
CA PHE A 110 -20.00 -9.53 0.37
C PHE A 110 -18.68 -10.24 0.57
N THR A 111 -18.65 -11.48 0.11
CA THR A 111 -17.43 -12.27 0.02
C THR A 111 -16.84 -12.12 -1.38
N PRO A 112 -15.52 -11.91 -1.50
CA PRO A 112 -14.87 -11.98 -2.80
C PRO A 112 -15.12 -13.35 -3.46
N SER A 113 -15.26 -13.37 -4.79
CA SER A 113 -15.30 -14.62 -5.56
C SER A 113 -14.08 -15.49 -5.21
N PRO A 114 -14.15 -16.82 -5.17
CA PRO A 114 -13.04 -17.68 -4.75
C PRO A 114 -11.73 -17.41 -5.51
N TYR A 115 -11.80 -17.07 -6.80
CA TYR A 115 -10.63 -16.66 -7.59
C TYR A 115 -10.03 -15.32 -7.12
N LEU A 116 -10.90 -14.36 -6.81
CA LEU A 116 -10.52 -13.03 -6.30
C LEU A 116 -10.00 -13.11 -4.86
N GLY A 117 -10.60 -13.98 -4.04
CA GLY A 117 -10.15 -14.29 -2.68
C GLY A 117 -8.79 -14.98 -2.68
N ALA A 118 -8.54 -15.92 -3.61
CA ALA A 118 -7.23 -16.53 -3.79
C ALA A 118 -6.18 -15.52 -4.28
N ALA A 119 -6.53 -14.65 -5.23
CA ALA A 119 -5.65 -13.57 -5.68
C ALA A 119 -5.33 -12.57 -4.55
N LEU A 120 -6.32 -12.21 -3.73
CA LEU A 120 -6.14 -11.35 -2.57
C LEU A 120 -5.28 -12.02 -1.50
N ALA A 121 -5.54 -13.29 -1.20
CA ALA A 121 -4.74 -14.06 -0.25
C ALA A 121 -3.29 -14.18 -0.74
N ALA A 122 -3.06 -14.45 -2.02
CA ALA A 122 -1.74 -14.46 -2.63
C ALA A 122 -1.06 -13.08 -2.55
N ALA A 123 -1.80 -11.99 -2.77
CA ALA A 123 -1.27 -10.62 -2.66
C ALA A 123 -0.92 -10.25 -1.21
N VAL A 124 -1.76 -10.61 -0.24
CA VAL A 124 -1.52 -10.38 1.18
C VAL A 124 -0.34 -11.22 1.67
N VAL A 125 -0.31 -12.51 1.35
CA VAL A 125 0.82 -13.40 1.66
C VAL A 125 2.10 -12.89 1.01
N GLY A 126 2.06 -12.45 -0.24
CA GLY A 126 3.20 -11.83 -0.92
C GLY A 126 3.68 -10.54 -0.24
N LEU A 127 2.75 -9.68 0.19
CA LEU A 127 3.06 -8.44 0.92
C LEU A 127 3.76 -8.74 2.25
N PHE A 128 3.23 -9.67 3.05
CA PHE A 128 3.83 -10.05 4.33
C PHE A 128 5.14 -10.83 4.16
N ALA A 129 5.23 -11.75 3.20
CA ALA A 129 6.44 -12.53 2.94
C ALA A 129 7.61 -11.62 2.53
N ILE A 130 7.37 -10.63 1.65
CA ILE A 130 8.39 -9.67 1.23
C ILE A 130 8.69 -8.65 2.33
N GLY A 131 7.68 -8.27 3.12
CA GLY A 131 7.86 -7.36 4.27
C GLY A 131 8.70 -7.95 5.40
N ILE A 132 8.55 -9.26 5.68
CA ILE A 132 9.30 -9.99 6.71
C ILE A 132 10.65 -10.49 6.17
N TYR A 133 10.71 -10.87 4.88
CA TYR A 133 11.90 -11.44 4.26
C TYR A 133 12.21 -10.77 2.91
N PRO A 134 12.82 -9.56 2.92
CA PRO A 134 13.15 -8.82 1.70
C PRO A 134 14.37 -9.39 0.95
N THR A 135 15.13 -10.30 1.56
CA THR A 135 16.41 -10.85 1.10
C THR A 135 16.39 -11.41 -0.34
N PRO A 136 15.41 -12.21 -0.77
CA PRO A 136 15.39 -12.78 -2.13
C PRO A 136 15.23 -11.71 -3.21
N LEU A 137 14.52 -10.62 -2.87
CA LEU A 137 14.30 -9.51 -3.77
C LEU A 137 15.55 -8.64 -3.90
N ILE A 138 16.29 -8.47 -2.81
CA ILE A 138 17.56 -7.75 -2.79
C ILE A 138 18.59 -8.54 -3.61
N GLU A 139 18.69 -9.85 -3.41
CA GLU A 139 19.58 -10.74 -4.17
C GLU A 139 19.25 -10.78 -5.67
N ALA A 140 17.97 -10.81 -6.04
CA ALA A 140 17.54 -10.73 -7.44
C ALA A 140 17.86 -9.36 -8.08
N SER A 141 17.75 -8.27 -7.32
CA SER A 141 18.09 -6.92 -7.79
C SER A 141 19.61 -6.76 -7.96
N GLU A 142 20.41 -7.30 -7.04
CA GLU A 142 21.87 -7.32 -7.14
C GLU A 142 22.39 -8.20 -8.27
N SER A 143 21.71 -9.31 -8.54
CA SER A 143 22.05 -10.21 -9.65
C SER A 143 21.74 -9.54 -10.99
N ALA A 144 20.62 -8.84 -11.12
CA ALA A 144 20.29 -8.07 -12.32
C ALA A 144 21.25 -6.89 -12.54
N ALA A 145 21.63 -6.16 -11.47
CA ALA A 145 22.56 -5.03 -11.57
C ALA A 145 23.96 -5.45 -12.03
N ARG A 146 24.43 -6.63 -11.61
CA ARG A 146 25.72 -7.21 -12.04
C ARG A 146 25.78 -7.65 -13.50
N VAL A 147 24.63 -7.83 -14.16
CA VAL A 147 24.58 -8.17 -15.60
C VAL A 147 24.76 -6.91 -16.47
N PHE A 148 24.57 -5.71 -15.91
CA PHE A 148 24.73 -4.43 -16.59
C PHE A 148 26.02 -3.67 -16.20
N SER A 149 26.93 -4.28 -15.43
CA SER A 149 28.28 -3.78 -15.11
C SER A 149 29.36 -4.62 -15.78
#